data_AF-A0A2I0MKS4-F1
#
_entry.id   AF-A0A2I0MKS4-F1
#
_cell.length_a   1.000
_cell.length_b   1.000
_cell.length_c   1.000
_cell.angle_alpha   90.00
_cell.angle_beta   90.00
_cell.angle_gamma   90.00
#
_symmetry.space_group_name_H-M   'P 1'
#
loop_
_entity.id
_entity.type
_entity.pdbx_description
1 polymer ?
#
loop_
_entity_poly.entity_id
_entity_poly.type
_entity_poly.pdbx_seq_one_letter_code
_entity_poly.pdbx_strand_id
1 'polypeptide(L)'
;MMCKTGKLVRTNEEKAEVLNNLFASAFTGKLSSLTSQVDELEDENWGSNVPPTIYENQVHDYLRKLNIWDWGSKVPPTFFSVHADSFETTSLAAAVVLESSSGNHACLLGRFVTYPVWFIYTTILRFFRNPHPAITLKDPEVKYALRLIDKEEVSHDTRRFRFALPSMDHVLGLPVGQHIYLSARINGALVVRPYTPVSSDDDKGYVDLVAKIYFRGVHPKFPDGGKMSQYLDSLQIGDTIDFRGPNGLLVYKGKGEFAIRPEKKAEPVTKKVKYVGMIAGGTGITPMLQIIRAIVKDKNDPTTCQLLFANQTEKDILLRSELEEIQVQNPGRFKCWYTLDRPPESWEYSQGFVNQEMIRDHLPPPQDDVLILMCGPPPMIQYACIPNLDKLGYTKDMRFSF
;
A
#
# COMPACT_ATOMS: atom_id res chain seq x y z
N MET A 1 -4.45 -7.11 30.27
CA MET A 1 -5.05 -6.42 31.44
C MET A 1 -6.46 -6.01 31.07
N MET A 2 -7.46 -6.51 31.80
CA MET A 2 -8.89 -6.21 31.58
C MET A 2 -9.23 -4.84 32.16
N CYS A 3 -9.98 -4.03 31.41
CA CYS A 3 -10.65 -2.82 31.90
C CYS A 3 -12.08 -3.15 32.36
N LYS A 4 -12.65 -2.34 33.25
CA LYS A 4 -13.90 -2.55 34.04
C LYS A 4 -15.21 -2.76 33.25
N THR A 5 -15.18 -2.98 31.95
CA THR A 5 -16.32 -3.47 31.16
C THR A 5 -15.76 -4.48 30.15
N GLY A 6 -16.16 -5.75 30.25
CA GLY A 6 -15.56 -6.87 29.52
C GLY A 6 -15.75 -6.85 28.00
N LYS A 7 -15.10 -5.92 27.28
CA LYS A 7 -14.95 -5.92 25.83
C LYS A 7 -13.48 -5.67 25.43
N LEU A 8 -13.05 -6.33 24.36
CA LEU A 8 -11.74 -6.13 23.73
C LEU A 8 -11.67 -4.71 23.12
N VAL A 9 -10.65 -3.94 23.51
CA VAL A 9 -10.39 -2.56 23.05
C VAL A 9 -10.11 -2.52 21.55
N ARG A 10 -10.85 -1.70 20.78
CA ARG A 10 -10.78 -1.68 19.30
C ARG A 10 -10.39 -0.34 18.68
N THR A 11 -10.32 0.76 19.45
CA THR A 11 -9.98 2.09 18.92
C THR A 11 -8.71 2.67 19.55
N ASN A 12 -8.07 3.63 18.87
CA ASN A 12 -6.85 4.28 19.33
C ASN A 12 -7.09 5.21 20.54
N GLU A 13 -8.30 5.74 20.69
CA GLU A 13 -8.70 6.61 21.81
C GLU A 13 -8.80 5.83 23.13
N GLU A 14 -9.39 4.63 23.10
CA GLU A 14 -9.49 3.74 24.26
C GLU A 14 -8.12 3.26 24.76
N LYS A 15 -7.16 3.05 23.84
CA LYS A 15 -5.76 2.71 24.20
C LYS A 15 -5.03 3.88 24.86
N ALA A 16 -5.30 5.11 24.41
CA ALA A 16 -4.72 6.32 25.00
C ALA A 16 -5.26 6.56 26.42
N GLU A 17 -6.53 6.25 26.66
CA GLU A 17 -7.16 6.38 27.97
C GLU A 17 -6.61 5.36 29.00
N VAL A 18 -6.37 4.12 28.57
CA VAL A 18 -5.70 3.10 29.42
C VAL A 18 -4.27 3.53 29.78
N LEU A 19 -3.52 4.09 28.83
CA LEU A 19 -2.18 4.63 29.08
C LEU A 19 -2.22 5.81 30.05
N ASN A 20 -3.13 6.76 29.85
CA ASN A 20 -3.29 7.90 30.76
C ASN A 20 -3.62 7.46 32.19
N ASN A 21 -4.49 6.45 32.35
CA ASN A 21 -4.84 5.91 33.66
C ASN A 21 -3.68 5.16 34.32
N LEU A 22 -2.86 4.43 33.54
CA LEU A 22 -1.65 3.78 34.02
C LEU A 22 -0.61 4.81 34.52
N PHE A 23 -0.43 5.90 33.76
CA PHE A 23 0.45 6.99 34.17
C PHE A 23 -0.09 7.73 35.40
N ALA A 24 -1.38 8.04 35.47
CA ALA A 24 -1.98 8.68 36.64
C ALA A 24 -1.83 7.84 37.92
N SER A 25 -1.94 6.51 37.82
CA SER A 25 -1.75 5.59 38.94
C SER A 25 -0.29 5.53 39.43
N ALA A 26 0.68 5.62 38.52
CA ALA A 26 2.09 5.58 38.87
C ALA A 26 2.57 6.87 39.56
N PHE A 27 1.91 8.01 39.30
CA PHE A 27 2.33 9.32 39.80
C PHE A 27 1.54 9.83 41.02
N THR A 28 0.36 9.27 41.33
CA THR A 28 -0.48 9.76 42.43
C THR A 28 -0.48 8.89 43.69
N GLY A 29 0.21 7.74 43.68
CA GLY A 29 0.41 6.92 44.88
C GLY A 29 -0.88 6.40 45.56
N LYS A 30 -2.03 6.45 44.89
CA LYS A 30 -3.28 5.90 45.42
C LYS A 30 -3.42 4.42 45.03
N LEU A 31 -2.95 3.54 45.91
CA LEU A 31 -3.36 2.14 45.90
C LEU A 31 -4.74 2.06 46.56
N SER A 32 -5.81 1.83 45.79
CA SER A 32 -7.13 1.57 46.38
C SER A 32 -7.18 0.14 46.91
N SER A 33 -7.52 0.02 48.19
CA SER A 33 -7.80 -1.22 48.91
C SER A 33 -8.96 -2.01 48.30
N LEU A 34 -8.74 -3.30 48.03
CA LEU A 34 -9.79 -4.32 48.12
C LEU A 34 -9.16 -5.70 48.35
N THR A 35 -9.14 -6.08 49.62
CA THR A 35 -8.97 -7.44 50.12
C THR A 35 -10.35 -8.08 50.31
N SER A 36 -10.57 -9.25 49.74
CA SER A 36 -11.51 -10.34 50.13
C SER A 36 -11.67 -11.23 48.88
N GLN A 37 -11.61 -12.56 48.89
CA GLN A 37 -11.53 -13.60 49.91
C GLN A 37 -10.77 -14.77 49.25
N VAL A 38 -10.04 -15.52 50.07
CA VAL A 38 -9.47 -16.83 49.75
C VAL A 38 -10.56 -17.86 50.07
N ASP A 39 -10.80 -18.81 49.17
CA ASP A 39 -11.19 -20.17 49.52
C ASP A 39 -10.24 -21.12 48.80
N GLU A 40 -9.55 -21.92 49.59
CA GLU A 40 -8.69 -23.05 49.22
C GLU A 40 -9.53 -24.20 48.64
N LEU A 41 -8.93 -25.01 47.76
CA LEU A 41 -8.88 -26.47 47.93
C LEU A 41 -7.80 -27.06 46.98
N GLU A 42 -7.00 -27.93 47.59
CA GLU A 42 -5.85 -28.73 47.15
C GLU A 42 -6.28 -29.77 46.05
N ASP A 43 -5.46 -30.45 45.22
CA ASP A 43 -4.17 -31.09 45.48
C ASP A 43 -3.51 -31.67 44.18
N GLU A 44 -2.17 -31.85 44.26
CA GLU A 44 -1.21 -32.77 43.57
C GLU A 44 -1.07 -32.91 42.01
N ASN A 45 0.05 -32.51 41.36
CA ASN A 45 1.42 -33.10 41.19
C ASN A 45 1.48 -34.32 40.21
N TRP A 46 2.17 -34.37 39.05
CA TRP A 46 3.61 -34.22 38.74
C TRP A 46 3.88 -33.95 37.23
N GLY A 47 5.06 -33.35 36.92
CA GLY A 47 5.49 -32.72 35.64
C GLY A 47 5.90 -33.62 34.45
N SER A 48 6.54 -33.12 33.37
CA SER A 48 7.20 -31.82 33.10
C SER A 48 7.41 -31.61 31.58
N ASN A 49 7.32 -30.35 31.10
CA ASN A 49 8.31 -29.65 30.25
C ASN A 49 7.73 -28.35 29.61
N VAL A 50 7.83 -27.21 30.31
CA VAL A 50 7.63 -25.84 29.77
C VAL A 50 8.64 -24.88 30.45
N PRO A 51 9.27 -23.90 29.74
CA PRO A 51 10.35 -23.05 30.28
C PRO A 51 9.86 -21.98 31.27
N PRO A 52 10.72 -21.48 32.20
CA PRO A 52 10.28 -20.72 33.36
C PRO A 52 9.83 -19.30 33.04
N THR A 53 8.63 -18.98 33.51
CA THR A 53 8.03 -17.64 33.57
C THR A 53 8.57 -16.93 34.82
N ILE A 54 9.12 -15.72 34.67
CA ILE A 54 9.64 -14.93 35.79
C ILE A 54 8.46 -14.29 36.53
N TYR A 55 8.29 -14.66 37.80
CA TYR A 55 7.27 -14.11 38.70
C TYR A 55 7.67 -12.73 39.25
N GLU A 56 6.65 -11.90 39.48
CA GLU A 56 6.65 -10.47 39.80
C GLU A 56 7.40 -10.06 41.10
N ASN A 57 7.98 -11.04 41.81
CA ASN A 57 8.57 -10.85 43.13
C ASN A 57 10.11 -10.72 43.12
N GLN A 58 10.77 -10.93 41.97
CA GLN A 58 12.23 -10.76 41.82
C GLN A 58 12.66 -9.36 41.35
N VAL A 59 11.74 -8.53 40.86
CA VAL A 59 12.02 -7.15 40.44
C VAL A 59 12.05 -6.19 41.63
N HIS A 60 11.25 -6.48 42.67
CA HIS A 60 11.16 -5.65 43.88
C HIS A 60 12.42 -5.66 44.75
N ASP A 61 13.20 -6.75 44.76
CA ASP A 61 14.45 -6.83 45.52
C ASP A 61 15.65 -6.16 44.82
N TYR A 62 15.58 -5.98 43.49
CA TYR A 62 16.60 -5.27 42.72
C TYR A 62 16.51 -3.75 42.92
N LEU A 63 15.28 -3.24 43.08
CA LEU A 63 15.02 -1.81 43.23
C LEU A 63 15.17 -1.31 44.68
N ARG A 64 15.12 -2.21 45.67
CA ARG A 64 15.33 -1.88 47.09
C ARG A 64 16.81 -1.58 47.44
N LYS A 65 17.76 -1.90 46.55
CA LYS A 65 19.22 -1.70 46.75
C LYS A 65 19.75 -0.32 46.33
N LEU A 66 18.92 0.60 45.84
CA LEU A 66 19.39 1.88 45.28
C LEU A 66 19.35 3.09 46.25
N ASN A 67 18.97 2.90 47.52
CA ASN A 67 19.29 3.74 48.68
C ASN A 67 19.60 5.25 48.46
N ILE A 68 18.64 6.03 47.94
CA ILE A 68 18.69 7.51 47.95
C ILE A 68 17.45 8.02 48.69
N TRP A 69 17.68 8.97 49.59
CA TRP A 69 16.99 9.16 50.86
C TRP A 69 15.71 10.02 50.85
N ASP A 70 15.05 9.91 52.00
CA ASP A 70 13.80 10.41 52.57
C ASP A 70 13.67 11.95 52.68
N TRP A 71 12.45 12.47 52.60
CA TRP A 71 12.09 13.80 53.11
C TRP A 71 10.80 13.73 53.92
N GLY A 72 10.94 13.93 55.22
CA GLY A 72 9.82 14.24 56.10
C GLY A 72 9.30 15.66 55.87
N SER A 73 8.01 15.83 56.21
CA SER A 73 7.34 17.08 56.62
C SER A 73 6.46 17.82 55.59
N LYS A 74 5.19 17.38 55.53
CA LYS A 74 3.92 18.15 55.64
C LYS A 74 3.87 19.62 55.15
N VAL A 75 3.06 19.88 54.11
CA VAL A 75 2.13 21.05 53.99
C VAL A 75 0.88 20.64 53.18
N PRO A 76 -0.37 20.97 53.60
CA PRO A 76 -1.62 20.58 52.91
C PRO A 76 -2.11 21.66 51.90
N PRO A 77 -3.17 21.38 51.10
CA PRO A 77 -3.29 21.85 49.72
C PRO A 77 -4.08 23.16 49.57
N THR A 78 -3.78 23.93 48.53
CA THR A 78 -4.70 24.94 48.00
C THR A 78 -5.12 24.57 46.58
N PHE A 79 -6.43 24.44 46.43
CA PHE A 79 -7.17 24.22 45.20
C PHE A 79 -6.95 25.37 44.22
N PHE A 80 -6.66 25.06 42.95
CA PHE A 80 -7.05 25.92 41.83
C PHE A 80 -7.78 25.08 40.79
N SER A 81 -9.01 25.50 40.51
CA SER A 81 -9.88 25.03 39.44
C SER A 81 -9.43 25.68 38.13
N VAL A 82 -9.28 24.91 37.06
CA VAL A 82 -9.08 25.44 35.71
C VAL A 82 -10.30 25.07 34.86
N HIS A 83 -11.00 26.10 34.40
CA HIS A 83 -12.05 25.98 33.38
C HIS A 83 -11.44 25.60 32.04
N ALA A 84 -12.05 24.63 31.37
CA ALA A 84 -11.72 24.26 30.00
C ALA A 84 -12.44 25.22 29.05
N ASP A 85 -11.68 26.07 28.37
CA ASP A 85 -12.17 26.75 27.17
C ASP A 85 -11.30 26.38 25.98
N SER A 86 -12.01 26.11 24.89
CA SER A 86 -11.61 25.59 23.59
C SER A 86 -10.50 26.37 22.90
N PHE A 87 -9.41 25.69 22.49
CA PHE A 87 -8.63 26.04 21.28
C PHE A 87 -7.87 24.83 20.72
N GLU A 88 -7.61 24.92 19.43
CA GLU A 88 -7.37 23.87 18.43
C GLU A 88 -6.08 23.05 18.61
N THR A 89 -6.13 21.84 18.04
CA THR A 89 -5.03 20.88 17.87
C THR A 89 -3.82 21.48 17.14
N THR A 90 -2.79 21.90 17.88
CA THR A 90 -1.37 21.83 17.46
C THR A 90 -0.47 21.97 18.70
N SER A 91 0.67 21.26 18.73
CA SER A 91 1.75 21.42 19.73
C SER A 91 1.47 20.91 21.17
N LEU A 92 1.48 19.59 21.36
CA LEU A 92 1.86 18.99 22.66
C LEU A 92 3.39 18.95 22.79
N ALA A 93 4.00 20.13 22.84
CA ALA A 93 5.30 20.33 23.48
C ALA A 93 5.00 21.17 24.73
N ALA A 94 4.61 20.51 25.81
CA ALA A 94 4.51 21.17 27.11
C ALA A 94 5.94 21.52 27.54
N ALA A 95 6.38 22.73 27.18
CA ALA A 95 7.58 23.34 27.71
C ALA A 95 7.35 23.59 29.20
N VAL A 96 7.94 22.75 30.05
CA VAL A 96 8.09 23.06 31.47
C VAL A 96 9.16 24.14 31.57
N VAL A 97 8.75 25.40 31.46
CA VAL A 97 9.60 26.55 31.79
C VAL A 97 9.54 26.72 33.31
N LEU A 98 10.56 26.23 34.01
CA LEU A 98 10.81 26.63 35.39
C LEU A 98 11.53 27.98 35.36
N GLU A 99 10.79 29.07 35.63
CA GLU A 99 11.42 30.32 36.03
C GLU A 99 12.04 30.12 37.42
N SER A 100 13.37 29.95 37.49
CA SER A 100 14.08 30.15 38.76
C SER A 100 14.63 31.57 38.81
N SER A 101 14.02 32.42 39.62
CA SER A 101 14.69 33.60 40.11
C SER A 101 15.89 33.16 40.96
N SER A 102 17.06 33.72 40.66
CA SER A 102 18.34 33.63 41.39
C SER A 102 19.28 32.45 41.06
N GLY A 103 20.50 32.82 40.60
CA GLY A 103 21.74 32.07 40.81
C GLY A 103 22.18 31.13 39.68
N ASN A 104 23.45 31.27 39.27
CA ASN A 104 24.20 30.56 38.21
C ASN A 104 24.29 29.01 38.30
N HIS A 105 23.31 28.31 38.89
CA HIS A 105 23.25 26.84 38.94
C HIS A 105 22.13 26.22 38.08
N ALA A 106 21.22 27.01 37.51
CA ALA A 106 20.06 26.52 36.75
C ALA A 106 20.39 25.97 35.35
N CYS A 107 21.53 26.34 34.75
CA CYS A 107 21.87 25.95 33.36
C CYS A 107 22.40 24.51 33.22
N LEU A 108 22.97 23.94 34.28
CA LEU A 108 23.49 22.56 34.27
C LEU A 108 22.40 21.51 34.55
N LEU A 109 21.46 21.79 35.46
CA LEU A 109 20.38 20.86 35.84
C LEU A 109 19.34 20.65 34.73
N GLY A 110 19.03 21.68 33.94
CA GLY A 110 18.14 21.56 32.77
C GLY A 110 18.66 20.60 31.69
N ARG A 111 19.98 20.37 31.62
CA ARG A 111 20.60 19.42 30.68
C ARG A 111 20.56 17.97 31.15
N PHE A 112 20.52 17.70 32.45
CA PHE A 112 20.54 16.34 32.99
C PHE A 112 19.17 15.65 32.99
N VAL A 113 18.06 16.40 33.00
CA VAL A 113 16.70 15.84 33.04
C VAL A 113 16.05 15.77 31.64
N THR A 114 16.32 16.74 30.78
CA THR A 114 15.74 16.77 29.42
C THR A 114 16.32 15.70 28.50
N TYR A 115 17.61 15.38 28.65
CA TYR A 115 18.28 14.37 27.82
C TYR A 115 17.78 12.94 28.04
N PRO A 116 17.63 12.41 29.28
CA PRO A 116 17.10 11.07 29.49
C PRO A 116 15.61 10.97 29.14
N VAL A 117 14.79 12.00 29.39
CA VAL A 117 13.38 12.02 28.98
C VAL A 117 13.26 12.05 27.45
N TRP A 118 14.05 12.87 26.76
CA TRP A 118 14.11 12.89 25.30
C TRP A 118 14.66 11.57 24.74
N PHE A 119 15.66 10.96 25.38
CA PHE A 119 16.21 9.65 24.97
C PHE A 119 15.20 8.52 25.16
N ILE A 120 14.48 8.49 26.29
CA ILE A 120 13.40 7.53 26.54
C ILE A 120 12.26 7.77 25.55
N TYR A 121 11.82 9.02 25.34
CA TYR A 121 10.76 9.38 24.39
C TYR A 121 11.14 9.01 22.95
N THR A 122 12.36 9.29 22.50
CA THR A 122 12.84 8.92 21.16
C THR A 122 13.06 7.41 21.01
N THR A 123 13.45 6.72 22.08
CA THR A 123 13.59 5.25 22.09
C THR A 123 12.22 4.58 22.04
N ILE A 124 11.25 5.09 22.80
CA ILE A 124 9.84 4.69 22.78
C ILE A 124 9.25 4.97 21.40
N LEU A 125 9.41 6.17 20.85
CA LEU A 125 8.96 6.51 19.49
C LEU A 125 9.63 5.65 18.42
N ARG A 126 10.90 5.24 18.60
CA ARG A 126 11.56 4.29 17.70
C ARG A 126 10.99 2.89 17.82
N PHE A 127 10.62 2.45 19.03
CA PHE A 127 9.95 1.18 19.28
C PHE A 127 8.50 1.15 18.75
N PHE A 128 7.82 2.29 18.77
CA PHE A 128 6.48 2.48 18.20
C PHE A 128 6.49 2.99 16.75
N ARG A 129 7.67 3.17 16.15
CA ARG A 129 7.78 3.49 14.72
C ARG A 129 7.44 2.21 13.99
N ASN A 130 6.25 2.16 13.38
CA ASN A 130 5.84 1.05 12.52
C ASN A 130 7.02 0.68 11.62
N PRO A 131 7.60 -0.53 11.74
CA PRO A 131 8.66 -0.93 10.85
C PRO A 131 8.08 -0.86 9.44
N HIS A 132 8.76 -0.15 8.54
CA HIS A 132 8.40 -0.22 7.13
C HIS A 132 8.33 -1.70 6.75
N PRO A 133 7.27 -2.13 6.04
CA PRO A 133 7.12 -3.53 5.71
C PRO A 133 8.35 -4.01 4.94
N ALA A 134 8.73 -5.26 5.17
CA ALA A 134 9.88 -5.83 4.49
C ALA A 134 9.60 -5.89 2.97
N ILE A 135 10.54 -5.41 2.16
CA ILE A 135 10.38 -5.38 0.70
C ILE A 135 10.94 -6.67 0.10
N THR A 136 10.16 -7.28 -0.82
CA THR A 136 10.57 -8.49 -1.55
C THR A 136 11.59 -8.16 -2.64
N LEU A 137 11.25 -7.23 -3.54
CA LEU A 137 12.05 -6.83 -4.69
C LEU A 137 13.13 -5.80 -4.31
N LYS A 138 14.17 -6.26 -3.60
CA LYS A 138 15.26 -5.38 -3.12
C LYS A 138 16.25 -5.01 -4.21
N ASP A 139 16.51 -5.91 -5.15
CA ASP A 139 17.44 -5.74 -6.25
C ASP A 139 16.74 -6.10 -7.58
N PRO A 140 16.69 -5.17 -8.55
CA PRO A 140 16.00 -5.37 -9.82
C PRO A 140 16.64 -6.42 -10.73
N GLU A 141 17.87 -6.87 -10.46
CA GLU A 141 18.53 -7.92 -11.23
C GLU A 141 18.39 -9.31 -10.58
N VAL A 142 18.05 -9.37 -9.29
CA VAL A 142 17.86 -10.63 -8.55
C VAL A 142 16.51 -11.25 -8.87
N LYS A 143 16.50 -12.59 -8.96
CA LYS A 143 15.30 -13.38 -9.12
C LYS A 143 14.81 -13.89 -7.78
N TYR A 144 13.51 -13.75 -7.55
CA TYR A 144 12.82 -14.20 -6.35
C TYR A 144 11.80 -15.25 -6.76
N ALA A 145 12.03 -16.51 -6.37
CA ALA A 145 11.10 -17.60 -6.63
C ALA A 145 9.90 -17.46 -5.68
N LEU A 146 8.74 -17.07 -6.21
CA LEU A 146 7.51 -16.92 -5.43
C LEU A 146 6.57 -18.07 -5.70
N ARG A 147 5.92 -18.55 -4.63
CA ARG A 147 5.06 -19.73 -4.65
C ARG A 147 3.62 -19.36 -4.99
N LEU A 148 3.02 -20.02 -5.97
CA LEU A 148 1.60 -19.92 -6.27
C LEU A 148 0.79 -20.50 -5.10
N ILE A 149 -0.07 -19.71 -4.50
CA ILE A 149 -0.90 -20.11 -3.35
C ILE A 149 -2.39 -20.10 -3.66
N ASP A 150 -2.82 -19.37 -4.69
CA ASP A 150 -4.21 -19.39 -5.15
C ASP A 150 -4.28 -19.10 -6.67
N LYS A 151 -5.28 -19.68 -7.33
CA LYS A 151 -5.54 -19.53 -8.76
C LYS A 151 -7.05 -19.51 -8.99
N GLU A 152 -7.57 -18.34 -9.32
CA GLU A 152 -8.99 -18.10 -9.57
C GLU A 152 -9.27 -17.96 -11.07
N GLU A 153 -10.33 -18.60 -11.55
CA GLU A 153 -10.86 -18.40 -12.89
C GLU A 153 -11.75 -17.15 -12.90
N VAL A 154 -11.30 -16.10 -13.61
CA VAL A 154 -12.02 -14.82 -13.74
C VAL A 154 -12.97 -14.86 -14.95
N SER A 155 -12.53 -15.51 -16.02
CA SER A 155 -13.33 -15.78 -17.22
C SER A 155 -12.78 -16.99 -17.96
N HIS A 156 -13.44 -17.40 -19.04
CA HIS A 156 -13.04 -18.54 -19.88
C HIS A 156 -11.55 -18.56 -20.27
N ASP A 157 -10.95 -17.39 -20.46
CA ASP A 157 -9.55 -17.24 -20.84
C ASP A 157 -8.74 -16.35 -19.89
N THR A 158 -9.25 -16.00 -18.70
CA THR A 158 -8.56 -15.11 -17.75
C THR A 158 -8.49 -15.71 -16.37
N ARG A 159 -7.32 -15.61 -15.74
CA ARG A 159 -7.10 -16.07 -14.36
C ARG A 159 -6.47 -14.98 -13.52
N ARG A 160 -6.76 -15.03 -12.22
CA ARG A 160 -6.03 -14.33 -11.16
C ARG A 160 -5.12 -15.33 -10.45
N PHE A 161 -3.83 -15.04 -10.47
CA PHE A 161 -2.79 -15.85 -9.82
C PHE A 161 -2.27 -15.10 -8.61
N ARG A 162 -2.35 -15.72 -7.43
CA ARG A 162 -1.83 -15.16 -6.18
C ARG A 162 -0.56 -15.89 -5.78
N PHE A 163 0.53 -15.15 -5.63
CA PHE A 163 1.80 -15.69 -5.17
C PHE A 163 2.13 -15.19 -3.77
N ALA A 164 2.61 -16.08 -2.91
CA ALA A 164 3.07 -15.72 -1.57
C ALA A 164 4.39 -14.94 -1.64
N LEU A 165 4.46 -13.86 -0.87
CA LEU A 165 5.71 -13.15 -0.57
C LEU A 165 6.49 -13.89 0.53
N PRO A 166 7.77 -13.53 0.81
CA PRO A 166 8.60 -14.26 1.76
C PRO A 166 8.04 -14.37 3.19
N SER A 167 7.21 -13.42 3.62
CA SER A 167 6.42 -13.52 4.85
C SER A 167 5.12 -12.72 4.74
N MET A 168 4.20 -12.94 5.68
CA MET A 168 2.93 -12.20 5.78
C MET A 168 3.08 -10.69 6.02
N ASP A 169 4.27 -10.24 6.45
CA ASP A 169 4.59 -8.82 6.66
C ASP A 169 5.32 -8.18 5.47
N HIS A 170 5.69 -8.99 4.48
CA HIS A 170 6.33 -8.46 3.27
C HIS A 170 5.31 -7.75 2.37
N VAL A 171 5.80 -6.75 1.65
CA VAL A 171 5.17 -6.18 0.46
C VAL A 171 6.05 -6.48 -0.75
N LEU A 172 5.52 -6.29 -1.96
CA LEU A 172 6.29 -6.59 -3.16
C LEU A 172 7.46 -5.62 -3.33
N GLY A 173 7.25 -4.33 -3.08
CA GLY A 173 8.18 -3.24 -3.35
C GLY A 173 8.10 -2.77 -4.79
N LEU A 174 6.88 -2.54 -5.29
CA LEU A 174 6.64 -2.15 -6.68
C LEU A 174 6.10 -0.72 -6.76
N PRO A 175 6.93 0.25 -7.18
CA PRO A 175 6.46 1.61 -7.44
C PRO A 175 5.33 1.64 -8.47
N VAL A 176 4.31 2.47 -8.21
CA VAL A 176 3.16 2.64 -9.10
C VAL A 176 3.64 3.12 -10.48
N GLY A 177 3.22 2.46 -11.55
CA GLY A 177 3.68 2.68 -12.93
C GLY A 177 4.77 1.71 -13.39
N GLN A 178 5.29 0.86 -12.51
CA GLN A 178 6.27 -0.18 -12.84
C GLN A 178 5.65 -1.58 -12.87
N HIS A 179 6.38 -2.51 -13.48
CA HIS A 179 6.01 -3.91 -13.65
C HIS A 179 7.13 -4.85 -13.16
N ILE A 180 6.80 -6.14 -13.08
CA ILE A 180 7.76 -7.22 -12.84
C ILE A 180 7.97 -8.04 -14.10
N TYR A 181 9.05 -8.81 -14.15
CA TYR A 181 9.26 -9.87 -15.12
C TYR A 181 9.09 -11.22 -14.47
N LEU A 182 8.32 -12.08 -15.11
CA LEU A 182 8.33 -13.51 -14.85
C LEU A 182 9.31 -14.19 -15.77
N SER A 183 10.09 -15.14 -15.24
CA SER A 183 10.97 -15.97 -16.05
C SER A 183 10.81 -17.45 -15.76
N ALA A 184 10.76 -18.26 -16.81
CA ALA A 184 10.66 -19.72 -16.71
C ALA A 184 11.36 -20.40 -17.90
N ARG A 185 11.84 -21.63 -17.70
CA ARG A 185 12.30 -22.48 -18.81
C ARG A 185 11.12 -23.28 -19.35
N ILE A 186 10.69 -22.97 -20.56
CA ILE A 186 9.54 -23.59 -21.23
C ILE A 186 10.04 -24.27 -22.50
N ASN A 187 9.91 -25.61 -22.57
CA ASN A 187 10.42 -26.43 -23.67
C ASN A 187 11.91 -26.17 -23.98
N GLY A 188 12.73 -26.09 -22.94
CA GLY A 188 14.18 -25.86 -23.04
C GLY A 188 14.61 -24.40 -23.27
N ALA A 189 13.69 -23.50 -23.58
CA ALA A 189 13.99 -22.08 -23.82
C ALA A 189 13.65 -21.21 -22.59
N LEU A 190 14.52 -20.24 -22.27
CA LEU A 190 14.20 -19.21 -21.28
C LEU A 190 13.18 -18.23 -21.87
N VAL A 191 12.01 -18.16 -21.25
CA VAL A 191 10.94 -17.21 -21.60
C VAL A 191 10.82 -16.19 -20.50
N VAL A 192 10.91 -14.90 -20.85
CA VAL A 192 10.78 -13.77 -19.92
C VAL A 192 9.65 -12.87 -20.40
N ARG A 193 8.70 -12.53 -19.52
CA ARG A 193 7.55 -11.68 -19.89
C ARG A 193 7.22 -10.68 -18.78
N PRO A 194 6.88 -9.43 -19.14
CA PRO A 194 6.45 -8.44 -18.17
C PRO A 194 5.00 -8.71 -17.74
N TYR A 195 4.71 -8.46 -16.46
CA TYR A 195 3.36 -8.41 -15.90
C TYR A 195 3.29 -7.27 -14.90
N THR A 196 2.21 -6.49 -14.96
CA THR A 196 1.90 -5.50 -13.92
C THR A 196 0.92 -6.14 -12.94
N PRO A 197 1.31 -6.32 -11.67
CA PRO A 197 0.41 -6.79 -10.63
C PRO A 197 -0.82 -5.89 -10.47
N VAL A 198 -1.92 -6.52 -10.07
CA VAL A 198 -3.15 -5.81 -9.67
C VAL A 198 -3.21 -5.59 -8.16
N SER A 199 -2.33 -6.22 -7.37
CA SER A 199 -2.11 -5.83 -5.96
C SER A 199 -1.17 -4.61 -5.87
N SER A 200 -1.14 -3.95 -4.71
CA SER A 200 -0.21 -2.86 -4.39
C SER A 200 0.68 -3.20 -3.18
N ASP A 201 1.59 -2.29 -2.82
CA ASP A 201 2.37 -2.41 -1.58
C ASP A 201 1.54 -2.15 -0.30
N ASP A 202 0.22 -2.02 -0.42
CA ASP A 202 -0.70 -2.08 0.71
C ASP A 202 -1.13 -3.53 1.03
N ASP A 203 -1.04 -4.41 0.03
CA ASP A 203 -1.31 -5.83 0.16
C ASP A 203 -0.08 -6.52 0.76
N LYS A 204 -0.24 -7.05 1.97
CA LYS A 204 0.84 -7.75 2.67
C LYS A 204 0.75 -9.25 2.45
N GLY A 205 1.90 -9.88 2.29
CA GLY A 205 2.05 -11.33 2.22
C GLY A 205 1.78 -11.96 0.85
N TYR A 206 1.24 -11.22 -0.12
CA TYR A 206 0.97 -11.76 -1.46
C TYR A 206 1.13 -10.73 -2.58
N VAL A 207 1.19 -11.23 -3.81
CA VAL A 207 1.06 -10.46 -5.05
C VAL A 207 0.05 -11.13 -5.98
N ASP A 208 -0.87 -10.35 -6.54
CA ASP A 208 -1.88 -10.83 -7.49
C ASP A 208 -1.54 -10.40 -8.93
N LEU A 209 -1.53 -11.36 -9.85
CA LEU A 209 -1.41 -11.15 -11.29
C LEU A 209 -2.71 -11.55 -11.97
N VAL A 210 -3.26 -10.67 -12.80
CA VAL A 210 -4.38 -11.02 -13.70
C VAL A 210 -3.83 -11.20 -15.09
N ALA A 211 -4.00 -12.39 -15.66
CA ALA A 211 -3.45 -12.74 -16.96
C ALA A 211 -4.46 -13.45 -17.85
N LYS A 212 -4.53 -12.98 -19.11
CA LYS A 212 -5.22 -13.67 -20.19
C LYS A 212 -4.37 -14.85 -20.69
N ILE A 213 -4.99 -16.00 -20.84
CA ILE A 213 -4.38 -17.24 -21.31
C ILE A 213 -4.66 -17.40 -22.79
N TYR A 214 -3.61 -17.27 -23.58
CA TYR A 214 -3.66 -17.52 -25.00
C TYR A 214 -3.52 -19.02 -25.26
N PHE A 215 -4.65 -19.73 -25.31
CA PHE A 215 -4.66 -21.17 -25.56
C PHE A 215 -4.22 -21.52 -26.99
N ARG A 216 -3.52 -22.65 -27.12
CA ARG A 216 -3.21 -23.26 -28.41
C ARG A 216 -4.47 -23.69 -29.16
N GLY A 217 -4.43 -23.65 -30.50
CA GLY A 217 -5.52 -24.06 -31.38
C GLY A 217 -6.69 -23.08 -31.47
N VAL A 218 -6.66 -21.94 -30.77
CA VAL A 218 -7.76 -20.95 -30.77
C VAL A 218 -7.60 -19.90 -31.87
N HIS A 219 -6.42 -19.27 -31.99
CA HIS A 219 -6.23 -18.16 -32.91
C HIS A 219 -5.50 -18.61 -34.19
N PRO A 220 -6.03 -18.36 -35.40
CA PRO A 220 -5.47 -18.89 -36.66
C PRO A 220 -4.06 -18.36 -36.96
N LYS A 221 -3.75 -17.10 -36.59
CA LYS A 221 -2.40 -16.52 -36.76
C LYS A 221 -1.42 -16.95 -35.66
N PHE A 222 -1.90 -17.52 -34.55
CA PHE A 222 -1.09 -17.88 -33.39
C PHE A 222 -1.48 -19.28 -32.89
N PRO A 223 -1.29 -20.32 -33.72
CA PRO A 223 -1.79 -21.66 -33.45
C PRO A 223 -1.19 -22.29 -32.18
N ASP A 224 0.03 -21.91 -31.81
CA ASP A 224 0.71 -22.44 -30.61
C ASP A 224 0.26 -21.78 -29.30
N GLY A 225 -0.51 -20.68 -29.37
CA GLY A 225 -0.89 -19.89 -28.21
C GLY A 225 0.28 -19.15 -27.55
N GLY A 226 0.08 -18.70 -26.32
CA GLY A 226 1.05 -17.95 -25.53
C GLY A 226 1.91 -18.85 -24.67
N LYS A 227 3.24 -18.75 -24.82
CA LYS A 227 4.20 -19.59 -24.07
C LYS A 227 4.08 -19.40 -22.56
N MET A 228 4.27 -18.17 -22.06
CA MET A 228 4.25 -17.88 -20.63
C MET A 228 2.84 -18.02 -20.04
N SER A 229 1.80 -17.58 -20.75
CA SER A 229 0.45 -17.64 -20.23
C SER A 229 -0.03 -19.09 -20.06
N GLN A 230 0.20 -19.97 -21.03
CA GLN A 230 -0.14 -21.40 -20.88
C GLN A 230 0.72 -22.08 -19.79
N TYR A 231 1.98 -21.66 -19.64
CA TYR A 231 2.83 -22.15 -18.55
C TYR A 231 2.28 -21.74 -17.18
N LEU A 232 1.90 -20.47 -16.99
CA LEU A 232 1.24 -20.01 -15.76
C LEU A 232 -0.02 -20.80 -15.45
N ASP A 233 -0.87 -21.02 -16.46
CA ASP A 233 -2.11 -21.78 -16.29
C ASP A 233 -1.86 -23.25 -15.90
N SER A 234 -0.75 -23.83 -16.38
CA SER A 234 -0.33 -25.19 -16.03
C SER A 234 0.25 -25.36 -14.62
N LEU A 235 0.62 -24.26 -13.95
CA LEU A 235 1.16 -24.32 -12.59
C LEU A 235 0.11 -24.89 -11.62
N GLN A 236 0.59 -25.74 -10.73
CA GLN A 236 -0.16 -26.25 -9.59
C GLN A 236 0.07 -25.36 -8.36
N ILE A 237 -0.91 -25.35 -7.45
CA ILE A 237 -0.72 -24.69 -6.16
C ILE A 237 0.49 -25.30 -5.46
N GLY A 238 1.41 -24.46 -5.01
CA GLY A 238 2.69 -24.88 -4.44
C GLY A 238 3.89 -24.72 -5.39
N ASP A 239 3.67 -24.65 -6.71
CA ASP A 239 4.74 -24.40 -7.67
C ASP A 239 5.29 -22.97 -7.52
N THR A 240 6.55 -22.79 -7.92
CA THR A 240 7.22 -21.49 -7.87
C THR A 240 7.57 -20.97 -9.26
N ILE A 241 7.57 -19.65 -9.42
CA ILE A 241 8.09 -18.96 -10.61
C ILE A 241 8.99 -17.80 -10.21
N ASP A 242 10.01 -17.51 -11.02
CA ASP A 242 10.95 -16.42 -10.77
C ASP A 242 10.32 -15.06 -11.09
N PHE A 243 10.22 -14.20 -10.08
CA PHE A 243 9.91 -12.79 -10.19
C PHE A 243 11.20 -11.96 -10.21
N ARG A 244 11.25 -10.94 -11.05
CA ARG A 244 12.33 -9.95 -11.08
C ARG A 244 11.78 -8.55 -11.33
N GLY A 245 12.24 -7.56 -10.57
CA GLY A 245 11.78 -6.18 -10.67
C GLY A 245 12.22 -5.36 -9.45
N PRO A 246 11.73 -4.12 -9.32
CA PRO A 246 10.79 -3.45 -10.22
C PRO A 246 11.45 -2.95 -11.52
N ASN A 247 10.67 -2.80 -12.58
CA ASN A 247 11.14 -2.31 -13.89
C ASN A 247 10.09 -1.39 -14.54
N GLY A 248 10.52 -0.45 -15.37
CA GLY A 248 9.63 0.49 -16.06
C GLY A 248 10.19 1.90 -16.01
N LEU A 249 9.89 2.69 -17.05
CA LEU A 249 10.42 4.04 -17.19
C LEU A 249 9.56 5.12 -16.50
N LEU A 250 8.32 4.78 -16.13
CA LEU A 250 7.36 5.68 -15.50
C LEU A 250 7.13 5.28 -14.05
N VAL A 251 7.13 6.27 -13.15
CA VAL A 251 6.69 6.11 -11.77
C VAL A 251 5.71 7.21 -11.42
N TYR A 252 4.52 6.86 -10.96
CA TYR A 252 3.58 7.80 -10.37
C TYR A 252 3.98 8.10 -8.92
N LYS A 253 4.19 9.37 -8.61
CA LYS A 253 4.62 9.86 -7.29
C LYS A 253 3.46 10.36 -6.43
N GLY A 254 2.24 10.37 -6.97
CA GLY A 254 1.05 10.93 -6.33
C GLY A 254 0.77 12.37 -6.75
N LYS A 255 -0.47 12.81 -6.59
CA LYS A 255 -0.93 14.20 -6.77
C LYS A 255 -0.57 14.79 -8.14
N GLY A 256 -0.72 13.95 -9.16
CA GLY A 256 -0.50 14.29 -10.56
C GLY A 256 0.96 14.31 -10.98
N GLU A 257 1.89 13.91 -10.11
CA GLU A 257 3.32 13.92 -10.41
C GLU A 257 3.79 12.56 -10.97
N PHE A 258 4.41 12.60 -12.13
CA PHE A 258 5.00 11.45 -12.82
C PHE A 258 6.49 11.68 -13.00
N ALA A 259 7.31 10.70 -12.62
CA ALA A 259 8.72 10.64 -12.96
C ALA A 259 8.90 9.72 -14.17
N ILE A 260 9.26 10.27 -15.33
CA ILE A 260 9.36 9.53 -16.60
C ILE A 260 10.79 9.61 -17.12
N ARG A 261 11.43 8.45 -17.28
CA ARG A 261 12.75 8.35 -17.94
C ARG A 261 12.57 8.28 -19.45
N PRO A 262 13.22 9.14 -20.25
CA PRO A 262 13.21 9.04 -21.70
C PRO A 262 13.82 7.71 -22.21
N GLU A 263 14.81 7.21 -21.48
CA GLU A 263 15.47 5.94 -21.72
C GLU A 263 16.02 5.35 -20.41
N LYS A 264 16.38 4.06 -20.41
CA LYS A 264 16.72 3.31 -19.18
C LYS A 264 17.83 3.94 -18.32
N LYS A 265 18.80 4.61 -18.95
CA LYS A 265 19.96 5.20 -18.27
C LYS A 265 19.84 6.70 -18.03
N ALA A 266 18.80 7.35 -18.55
CA ALA A 266 18.59 8.78 -18.37
C ALA A 266 17.94 9.06 -17.01
N GLU A 267 18.21 10.25 -16.48
CA GLU A 267 17.50 10.76 -15.30
C GLU A 267 16.01 10.96 -15.60
N PRO A 268 15.13 10.73 -14.60
CA PRO A 268 13.71 10.91 -14.79
C PRO A 268 13.36 12.39 -14.94
N VAL A 269 12.49 12.70 -15.88
CA VAL A 269 11.87 14.01 -16.02
C VAL A 269 10.56 13.99 -15.23
N THR A 270 10.42 14.95 -14.30
CA THR A 270 9.18 15.12 -13.55
C THR A 270 8.16 15.87 -14.40
N LYS A 271 6.98 15.28 -14.59
CA LYS A 271 5.81 15.89 -15.21
C LYS A 271 4.68 15.97 -14.20
N LYS A 272 4.18 17.18 -13.96
CA LYS A 272 3.00 17.40 -13.13
C LYS A 272 1.80 17.70 -14.02
N VAL A 273 0.77 16.88 -13.91
CA VAL A 273 -0.44 16.96 -14.74
C VAL A 273 -1.69 16.96 -13.88
N LYS A 274 -2.78 17.51 -14.41
CA LYS A 274 -4.11 17.43 -13.78
C LYS A 274 -4.95 16.32 -14.38
N TYR A 275 -4.70 16.00 -15.64
CA TYR A 275 -5.50 15.05 -16.40
C TYR A 275 -4.62 13.95 -16.98
N VAL A 276 -5.09 12.71 -16.87
CA VAL A 276 -4.44 11.54 -17.44
C VAL A 276 -5.41 10.86 -18.39
N GLY A 277 -5.15 10.95 -19.68
CA GLY A 277 -5.83 10.13 -20.67
C GLY A 277 -5.18 8.76 -20.74
N MET A 278 -5.95 7.69 -20.79
CA MET A 278 -5.45 6.32 -20.80
C MET A 278 -6.07 5.56 -21.97
N ILE A 279 -5.24 4.93 -22.80
CA ILE A 279 -5.70 4.06 -23.89
C ILE A 279 -5.17 2.65 -23.62
N ALA A 280 -6.07 1.73 -23.27
CA ALA A 280 -5.72 0.35 -22.98
C ALA A 280 -6.30 -0.61 -24.02
N GLY A 281 -5.55 -1.66 -24.36
CA GLY A 281 -6.01 -2.77 -25.21
C GLY A 281 -5.83 -4.12 -24.52
N GLY A 282 -6.91 -4.86 -24.28
CA GLY A 282 -6.87 -6.17 -23.63
C GLY A 282 -6.09 -6.15 -22.30
N THR A 283 -5.04 -6.96 -22.20
CA THR A 283 -4.20 -7.06 -20.98
C THR A 283 -3.44 -5.78 -20.65
N GLY A 284 -3.40 -4.78 -21.54
CA GLY A 284 -2.80 -3.47 -21.27
C GLY A 284 -3.56 -2.62 -20.24
N ILE A 285 -4.66 -3.13 -19.68
CA ILE A 285 -5.39 -2.46 -18.59
C ILE A 285 -4.63 -2.46 -17.27
N THR A 286 -3.75 -3.43 -16.99
CA THR A 286 -3.17 -3.58 -15.63
C THR A 286 -2.23 -2.43 -15.22
N PRO A 287 -1.37 -1.85 -16.08
CA PRO A 287 -0.66 -0.61 -15.76
C PRO A 287 -1.60 0.57 -15.48
N MET A 288 -2.70 0.67 -16.24
CA MET A 288 -3.68 1.74 -16.06
C MET A 288 -4.39 1.60 -14.73
N LEU A 289 -4.88 0.39 -14.40
CA LEU A 289 -5.58 0.12 -13.15
C LEU A 289 -4.68 0.38 -11.93
N GLN A 290 -3.39 0.05 -12.00
CA GLN A 290 -2.44 0.35 -10.93
C GLN A 290 -2.38 1.86 -10.62
N ILE A 291 -2.33 2.71 -11.67
CA ILE A 291 -2.33 4.17 -11.53
C ILE A 291 -3.69 4.69 -11.08
N ILE A 292 -4.78 4.20 -11.68
CA ILE A 292 -6.16 4.58 -11.32
C ILE A 292 -6.40 4.31 -9.84
N ARG A 293 -6.08 3.11 -9.34
CA ARG A 293 -6.25 2.75 -7.92
C ARG A 293 -5.42 3.66 -7.01
N ALA A 294 -4.17 3.94 -7.36
CA ALA A 294 -3.33 4.84 -6.58
C ALA A 294 -3.93 6.26 -6.46
N ILE A 295 -4.46 6.79 -7.56
CA ILE A 295 -5.11 8.11 -7.60
C ILE A 295 -6.40 8.13 -6.78
N VAL A 296 -7.32 7.19 -7.04
CA VAL A 296 -8.63 7.23 -6.38
C VAL A 296 -8.53 6.94 -4.88
N LYS A 297 -7.53 6.16 -4.45
CA LYS A 297 -7.25 5.87 -3.05
C LYS A 297 -6.84 7.11 -2.25
N ASP A 298 -5.99 7.99 -2.79
CA ASP A 298 -5.68 9.26 -2.14
C ASP A 298 -6.80 10.28 -2.44
N LYS A 299 -7.61 10.58 -1.42
CA LYS A 299 -8.70 11.56 -1.53
C LYS A 299 -8.20 12.99 -1.78
N ASN A 300 -6.93 13.28 -1.49
CA ASN A 300 -6.30 14.58 -1.73
C ASN A 300 -5.60 14.66 -3.07
N ASP A 301 -5.68 13.61 -3.88
CA ASP A 301 -5.15 13.59 -5.23
C ASP A 301 -6.18 14.19 -6.21
N PRO A 302 -5.90 15.37 -6.80
CA PRO A 302 -6.83 16.05 -7.69
C PRO A 302 -6.81 15.47 -9.11
N THR A 303 -5.95 14.49 -9.40
CA THR A 303 -5.77 13.97 -10.75
C THR A 303 -7.06 13.33 -11.26
N THR A 304 -7.43 13.66 -12.49
CA THR A 304 -8.58 13.06 -13.18
C THR A 304 -8.09 12.09 -14.26
N CYS A 305 -8.59 10.86 -14.22
CA CYS A 305 -8.30 9.82 -15.19
C CYS A 305 -9.48 9.60 -16.14
N GLN A 306 -9.18 9.52 -17.44
CA GLN A 306 -10.15 9.16 -18.47
C GLN A 306 -9.59 7.99 -19.27
N LEU A 307 -10.27 6.86 -19.21
CA LEU A 307 -9.85 5.60 -19.81
C LEU A 307 -10.69 5.28 -21.04
N LEU A 308 -10.04 5.08 -22.18
CA LEU A 308 -10.60 4.44 -23.37
C LEU A 308 -10.08 3.00 -23.44
N PHE A 309 -10.95 2.02 -23.20
CA PHE A 309 -10.57 0.61 -23.09
C PHE A 309 -11.10 -0.23 -24.26
N ALA A 310 -10.18 -0.68 -25.11
CA ALA A 310 -10.47 -1.47 -26.30
C ALA A 310 -10.32 -2.98 -26.06
N ASN A 311 -11.34 -3.75 -26.46
CA ASN A 311 -11.35 -5.20 -26.40
C ASN A 311 -11.98 -5.81 -27.66
N GLN A 312 -11.82 -7.11 -27.88
CA GLN A 312 -12.40 -7.75 -29.06
C GLN A 312 -13.92 -7.95 -28.94
N THR A 313 -14.37 -8.46 -27.79
CA THR A 313 -15.78 -8.70 -27.45
C THR A 313 -16.05 -8.29 -26.02
N GLU A 314 -17.32 -8.20 -25.62
CA GLU A 314 -17.71 -7.78 -24.26
C GLU A 314 -17.16 -8.72 -23.17
N LYS A 315 -17.16 -10.03 -23.43
CA LYS A 315 -16.60 -11.05 -22.52
C LYS A 315 -15.07 -10.97 -22.37
N ASP A 316 -14.39 -10.22 -23.23
CA ASP A 316 -12.95 -10.00 -23.16
C ASP A 316 -12.57 -8.80 -22.27
N ILE A 317 -13.55 -8.03 -21.77
CA ILE A 317 -13.29 -6.86 -20.91
C ILE A 317 -12.79 -7.33 -19.54
N LEU A 318 -11.48 -7.25 -19.36
CA LEU A 318 -10.82 -7.58 -18.10
C LEU A 318 -11.19 -6.57 -17.02
N LEU A 319 -11.51 -7.05 -15.82
CA LEU A 319 -11.73 -6.23 -14.62
C LEU A 319 -12.87 -5.21 -14.78
N ARG A 320 -13.87 -5.52 -15.61
CA ARG A 320 -14.99 -4.62 -15.90
C ARG A 320 -15.72 -4.14 -14.64
N SER A 321 -16.17 -5.07 -13.80
CA SER A 321 -16.94 -4.75 -12.60
C SER A 321 -16.18 -3.83 -11.65
N GLU A 322 -14.86 -4.02 -11.55
CA GLU A 322 -14.00 -3.16 -10.75
C GLU A 322 -13.86 -1.76 -11.33
N LEU A 323 -13.66 -1.63 -12.65
CA LEU A 323 -13.61 -0.32 -13.30
C LEU A 323 -14.92 0.45 -13.14
N GLU A 324 -16.04 -0.23 -13.31
CA GLU A 324 -17.38 0.35 -13.14
C GLU A 324 -17.61 0.78 -11.68
N GLU A 325 -17.21 -0.04 -10.70
CA GLU A 325 -17.28 0.32 -9.28
C GLU A 325 -16.44 1.56 -8.96
N ILE A 326 -15.19 1.61 -9.44
CA ILE A 326 -14.31 2.77 -9.24
C ILE A 326 -14.95 4.03 -9.84
N GLN A 327 -15.57 3.92 -11.02
CA GLN A 327 -16.25 5.05 -11.68
C GLN A 327 -17.44 5.55 -10.87
N VAL A 328 -18.30 4.64 -10.40
CA VAL A 328 -19.47 4.98 -9.57
C VAL A 328 -19.03 5.65 -8.26
N GLN A 329 -17.95 5.18 -7.65
CA GLN A 329 -17.43 5.74 -6.39
C GLN A 329 -16.65 7.06 -6.58
N ASN A 330 -16.15 7.33 -7.79
CA ASN A 330 -15.27 8.48 -8.08
C ASN A 330 -15.67 9.25 -9.37
N PRO A 331 -16.94 9.63 -9.57
CA PRO A 331 -17.43 10.14 -10.86
C PRO A 331 -16.77 11.46 -11.31
N GLY A 332 -16.22 12.24 -10.37
CA GLY A 332 -15.48 13.47 -10.67
C GLY A 332 -14.01 13.25 -11.06
N ARG A 333 -13.43 12.09 -10.75
CA ARG A 333 -11.99 11.80 -10.95
C ARG A 333 -11.71 10.62 -11.86
N PHE A 334 -12.69 9.77 -12.14
CA PHE A 334 -12.51 8.64 -13.06
C PHE A 334 -13.68 8.53 -14.03
N LYS A 335 -13.35 8.44 -15.32
CA LYS A 335 -14.28 8.12 -16.40
C LYS A 335 -13.71 6.97 -17.21
N CYS A 336 -14.56 6.03 -17.58
CA CYS A 336 -14.23 4.84 -18.36
C CYS A 336 -15.20 4.75 -19.55
N TRP A 337 -14.62 4.58 -20.73
CA TRP A 337 -15.33 4.37 -21.97
C TRP A 337 -14.78 3.13 -22.68
N TYR A 338 -15.67 2.34 -23.27
CA TYR A 338 -15.30 1.08 -23.90
C TYR A 338 -15.42 1.16 -25.42
N THR A 339 -14.60 0.37 -26.12
CA THR A 339 -14.84 0.07 -27.53
C THR A 339 -14.60 -1.42 -27.80
N LEU A 340 -15.45 -2.01 -28.64
CA LEU A 340 -15.39 -3.42 -28.99
C LEU A 340 -15.26 -3.62 -30.51
N ASP A 341 -14.38 -4.54 -30.93
CA ASP A 341 -14.31 -4.94 -32.35
C ASP A 341 -15.63 -5.56 -32.82
N ARG A 342 -16.21 -6.43 -31.96
CA ARG A 342 -17.43 -7.20 -32.21
C ARG A 342 -18.36 -7.07 -31.00
N PRO A 343 -19.12 -5.96 -30.88
CA PRO A 343 -20.08 -5.75 -29.80
C PRO A 343 -21.31 -6.66 -29.95
N PRO A 344 -22.03 -6.94 -28.85
CA PRO A 344 -23.39 -7.48 -28.92
C PRO A 344 -24.37 -6.44 -29.49
N GLU A 345 -25.61 -6.85 -29.80
CA GLU A 345 -26.65 -5.94 -30.31
C GLU A 345 -26.97 -4.80 -29.32
N SER A 346 -27.01 -5.10 -28.02
CA SER A 346 -27.29 -4.14 -26.94
C SER A 346 -25.99 -3.55 -26.37
N TRP A 347 -25.26 -2.77 -27.17
CA TRP A 347 -24.01 -2.13 -26.76
C TRP A 347 -24.12 -0.61 -26.76
N GLU A 348 -23.90 0.00 -25.59
CA GLU A 348 -24.10 1.44 -25.37
C GLU A 348 -22.84 2.28 -25.61
N TYR A 349 -21.69 1.64 -25.83
CA TYR A 349 -20.41 2.32 -26.04
C TYR A 349 -19.98 2.25 -27.52
N SER A 350 -18.72 2.58 -27.80
CA SER A 350 -18.21 2.63 -29.16
C SER A 350 -17.96 1.24 -29.76
N GLN A 351 -17.93 1.18 -31.09
CA GLN A 351 -17.60 -0.01 -31.86
C GLN A 351 -16.37 0.24 -32.74
N GLY A 352 -15.53 -0.79 -32.87
CA GLY A 352 -14.36 -0.82 -33.73
C GLY A 352 -13.06 -0.45 -33.00
N PHE A 353 -12.00 -0.33 -33.79
CA PHE A 353 -10.70 0.10 -33.28
C PHE A 353 -10.74 1.55 -32.79
N VAL A 354 -9.82 1.86 -31.86
CA VAL A 354 -9.61 3.24 -31.38
C VAL A 354 -9.43 4.18 -32.57
N ASN A 355 -10.26 5.21 -32.64
CA ASN A 355 -10.25 6.20 -33.71
C ASN A 355 -10.15 7.63 -33.15
N GLN A 356 -10.11 8.60 -34.07
CA GLN A 356 -9.97 10.01 -33.73
C GLN A 356 -11.16 10.54 -32.93
N GLU A 357 -12.38 10.12 -33.28
CA GLU A 357 -13.61 10.55 -32.62
C GLU A 357 -13.64 10.09 -31.16
N MET A 358 -13.34 8.81 -30.91
CA MET A 358 -13.29 8.26 -29.56
C MET A 358 -12.26 8.98 -28.69
N ILE A 359 -11.07 9.29 -29.22
CA ILE A 359 -10.04 10.02 -28.48
C ILE A 359 -10.50 11.45 -28.17
N ARG A 360 -11.10 12.14 -29.14
CA ARG A 360 -11.61 13.50 -28.94
C ARG A 360 -12.72 13.55 -27.90
N ASP A 361 -13.62 12.58 -27.93
CA ASP A 361 -14.86 12.62 -27.15
C ASP A 361 -14.68 12.04 -25.73
N HIS A 362 -13.67 11.19 -25.52
CA HIS A 362 -13.51 10.46 -24.26
C HIS A 362 -12.17 10.66 -23.55
N LEU A 363 -11.22 11.42 -24.13
CA LEU A 363 -9.95 11.78 -23.46
C LEU A 363 -9.79 13.31 -23.30
N PRO A 364 -8.92 13.77 -22.39
CA PRO A 364 -8.73 15.19 -22.13
C PRO A 364 -8.09 15.86 -23.35
N PRO A 365 -8.58 17.01 -23.83
CA PRO A 365 -8.03 17.67 -25.01
C PRO A 365 -6.56 18.04 -24.81
N PRO A 366 -5.76 18.19 -25.88
CA PRO A 366 -4.33 18.47 -25.74
C PRO A 366 -4.08 19.83 -25.08
N GLN A 367 -3.38 19.83 -23.95
CA GLN A 367 -2.93 20.99 -23.19
C GLN A 367 -1.76 20.61 -22.26
N ASP A 368 -1.06 21.59 -21.69
CA ASP A 368 0.20 21.39 -20.95
C ASP A 368 0.10 20.47 -19.72
N ASP A 369 -1.07 20.40 -19.08
CA ASP A 369 -1.31 19.59 -17.87
C ASP A 369 -2.02 18.25 -18.17
N VAL A 370 -1.83 17.71 -19.38
CA VAL A 370 -2.32 16.40 -19.83
C VAL A 370 -1.17 15.44 -20.11
N LEU A 371 -1.31 14.20 -19.60
CA LEU A 371 -0.48 13.05 -19.98
C LEU A 371 -1.35 11.95 -20.56
N ILE A 372 -0.98 11.43 -21.74
CA ILE A 372 -1.61 10.29 -22.39
C ILE A 372 -0.76 9.03 -22.15
N LEU A 373 -1.34 8.04 -21.49
CA LEU A 373 -0.73 6.74 -21.25
C LEU A 373 -1.34 5.71 -22.19
N MET A 374 -0.50 4.86 -22.80
CA MET A 374 -0.96 3.82 -23.71
C MET A 374 -0.35 2.47 -23.37
N CYS A 375 -1.16 1.41 -23.42
CA CYS A 375 -0.66 0.04 -23.30
C CYS A 375 -1.59 -0.92 -24.06
N GLY A 376 -1.05 -1.67 -25.01
CA GLY A 376 -1.83 -2.58 -25.83
C GLY A 376 -0.97 -3.26 -26.90
N PRO A 377 -1.56 -4.06 -27.79
CA PRO A 377 -0.83 -4.71 -28.88
C PRO A 377 -0.07 -3.68 -29.74
N PRO A 378 1.16 -3.98 -30.22
CA PRO A 378 1.92 -3.03 -31.03
C PRO A 378 1.16 -2.44 -32.23
N PRO A 379 0.35 -3.22 -32.99
CA PRO A 379 -0.45 -2.66 -34.08
C PRO A 379 -1.49 -1.63 -33.61
N MET A 380 -2.10 -1.83 -32.44
CA MET A 380 -3.04 -0.85 -31.87
C MET A 380 -2.33 0.47 -31.59
N ILE A 381 -1.17 0.42 -30.92
CA ILE A 381 -0.40 1.63 -30.60
C ILE A 381 0.06 2.36 -31.88
N GLN A 382 0.61 1.61 -32.84
CA GLN A 382 1.21 2.17 -34.05
C GLN A 382 0.20 2.70 -35.06
N TYR A 383 -0.94 2.03 -35.23
CA TYR A 383 -1.89 2.37 -36.31
C TYR A 383 -3.17 3.05 -35.81
N ALA A 384 -3.59 2.79 -34.57
CA ALA A 384 -4.85 3.33 -34.03
C ALA A 384 -4.62 4.47 -33.02
N CYS A 385 -3.63 4.36 -32.14
CA CYS A 385 -3.40 5.38 -31.12
C CYS A 385 -2.57 6.57 -31.63
N ILE A 386 -1.31 6.34 -32.01
CA ILE A 386 -0.36 7.41 -32.33
C ILE A 386 -0.86 8.33 -33.47
N PRO A 387 -1.31 7.81 -34.63
CA PRO A 387 -1.73 8.68 -35.73
C PRO A 387 -2.96 9.52 -35.41
N ASN A 388 -3.90 8.99 -34.62
CA ASN A 388 -5.10 9.74 -34.25
C ASN A 388 -4.82 10.78 -33.17
N LEU A 389 -3.90 10.50 -32.22
CA LEU A 389 -3.37 11.51 -31.31
C LEU A 389 -2.61 12.62 -32.07
N ASP A 390 -1.86 12.29 -33.13
CA ASP A 390 -1.15 13.28 -33.96
C ASP A 390 -2.14 14.23 -34.65
N LYS A 391 -3.20 13.68 -35.26
CA LYS A 391 -4.26 14.47 -35.92
C LYS A 391 -4.98 15.42 -34.96
N LEU A 392 -5.08 15.05 -33.68
CA LEU A 392 -5.73 15.85 -32.65
C LEU A 392 -4.79 16.85 -31.98
N GLY A 393 -3.49 16.84 -32.28
CA GLY A 393 -2.54 17.83 -31.78
C GLY A 393 -1.88 17.51 -30.44
N TYR A 394 -2.01 16.27 -29.93
CA TYR A 394 -1.18 15.85 -28.79
C TYR A 394 0.28 15.82 -29.25
N THR A 395 1.24 16.31 -28.47
CA THR A 395 2.67 16.22 -28.86
C THR A 395 3.28 14.89 -28.41
N LYS A 396 4.51 14.58 -28.84
CA LYS A 396 5.21 13.35 -28.42
C LYS A 396 5.51 13.33 -26.93
N ASP A 397 5.83 14.48 -26.34
CA ASP A 397 6.17 14.57 -24.92
C ASP A 397 4.93 14.42 -24.03
N MET A 398 3.72 14.66 -24.54
CA MET A 398 2.47 14.40 -23.83
C MET A 398 2.11 12.92 -23.73
N ARG A 399 2.91 12.02 -24.30
CA ARG A 399 2.54 10.60 -24.46
C ARG A 399 3.57 9.68 -23.86
N PHE A 400 3.11 8.57 -23.30
CA PHE A 400 3.94 7.48 -22.83
C PHE A 400 3.30 6.14 -23.22
N SER A 401 4.10 5.22 -23.74
CA SER A 401 3.70 3.82 -23.98
C SER A 401 4.46 2.92 -23.01
N PHE A 402 3.72 2.07 -22.29
CA PHE A 402 4.29 1.08 -21.37
C PHE A 402 5.07 -0.03 -22.08
#